data_AF-A0A7Z9LWN7-F1
#
_entry.id   AF-A0A7Z9LWN7-F1
#
_cell.length_a   1.000
_cell.length_b   1.000
_cell.length_c   1.000
_cell.angle_alpha   90.00
_cell.angle_beta   90.00
_cell.angle_gamma   90.00
#
_symmetry.space_group_name_H-M   'P 1'
#
loop_
_entity.id
_entity.type
_entity.pdbx_description
1 polymer ?
#
loop_
_entity_poly.entity_id
_entity_poly.type
_entity_poly.pdbx_seq_one_letter_code
_entity_poly.pdbx_strand_id
1 'polypeptide(L)'
;MFILNDADVPSLDIGQIESFLLEVLQRVDWRRDLHFSTNTTIDTLDYSGTGLNQGSKLVIAAAGKIKRDLTSALPTSFSLPAGYMEARVVMPGVLAIQGPPADAGYVQQVNDFCLTLGNDHSVNSFPLIVIVDESQPLANNLNEFLWVTFTRSNPAVDVHGLGASINNKHWGCTGSLVIDARRKPHHAPLLEVAAETSSQVDNIASSGHAISKYL
;
A
#
# COMPACT_ATOMS: atom_id res chain seq x y z
N MET A 1 -2.91 4.53 9.40
CA MET A 1 -4.26 4.87 9.87
C MET A 1 -4.82 5.96 8.98
N PHE A 2 -6.06 5.80 8.52
CA PHE A 2 -6.75 6.82 7.74
C PHE A 2 -7.83 7.46 8.60
N ILE A 3 -8.01 8.78 8.47
CA ILE A 3 -9.02 9.56 9.17
C ILE A 3 -9.80 10.37 8.14
N LEU A 4 -11.12 10.27 8.22
CA LEU A 4 -12.08 11.15 7.57
C LEU A 4 -12.92 11.86 8.62
N ASN A 5 -13.42 13.04 8.27
CA ASN A 5 -14.37 13.77 9.09
C ASN A 5 -15.80 13.35 8.68
N ASP A 6 -16.55 12.79 9.63
CA ASP A 6 -17.91 12.28 9.42
C ASP A 6 -18.86 13.33 8.83
N ALA A 7 -18.72 14.59 9.24
CA ALA A 7 -19.55 15.68 8.73
C ALA A 7 -19.35 15.97 7.22
N ASP A 8 -18.21 15.56 6.64
CA ASP A 8 -17.96 15.72 5.20
C ASP A 8 -18.65 14.63 4.36
N VAL A 9 -18.95 13.46 4.97
CA VAL A 9 -19.63 12.33 4.31
C VAL A 9 -20.54 11.57 5.30
N PRO A 10 -21.65 12.18 5.78
CA PRO A 10 -22.44 11.60 6.88
C PRO A 10 -23.09 10.23 6.59
N SER A 11 -23.18 9.86 5.30
CA SER A 11 -23.73 8.59 4.84
C SER A 11 -22.68 7.49 4.65
N LEU A 12 -21.40 7.75 4.95
CA LEU A 12 -20.32 6.79 4.71
C LEU A 12 -20.35 5.67 5.73
N ASP A 13 -20.44 4.43 5.24
CA ASP A 13 -20.22 3.23 6.05
C ASP A 13 -18.73 2.86 6.03
N ILE A 14 -18.07 2.91 7.19
CA ILE A 14 -16.65 2.52 7.33
C ILE A 14 -16.41 1.03 7.06
N GLY A 15 -17.45 0.19 7.11
CA GLY A 15 -17.40 -1.21 6.68
C GLY A 15 -17.24 -1.37 5.17
N GLN A 16 -17.60 -0.36 4.38
CA GLN A 16 -17.38 -0.31 2.93
C GLN A 16 -16.01 0.29 2.64
N ILE A 17 -14.96 -0.53 2.80
CA ILE A 17 -13.56 -0.10 2.76
C ILE A 17 -13.21 0.63 1.45
N GLU A 18 -13.69 0.14 0.30
CA GLU A 18 -13.44 0.79 -0.99
C GLU A 18 -14.01 2.20 -1.02
N SER A 19 -15.29 2.37 -0.65
CA SER A 19 -15.93 3.68 -0.58
C SER A 19 -15.20 4.61 0.38
N PHE A 20 -14.79 4.11 1.54
CA PHE A 20 -14.01 4.88 2.50
C PHE A 20 -12.67 5.36 1.90
N LEU A 21 -11.93 4.49 1.20
CA LEU A 21 -10.67 4.84 0.56
C LEU A 21 -10.86 5.84 -0.59
N LEU A 22 -11.93 5.73 -1.37
CA LEU A 22 -12.27 6.73 -2.40
C LEU A 22 -12.47 8.12 -1.78
N GLU A 23 -13.26 8.20 -0.70
CA GLU A 23 -13.52 9.46 -0.01
C GLU A 23 -12.23 10.08 0.60
N VAL A 24 -11.29 9.25 1.06
CA VAL A 24 -9.94 9.68 1.46
C VAL A 24 -9.17 10.24 0.26
N LEU A 25 -9.02 9.44 -0.80
CA LEU A 25 -8.14 9.77 -1.93
C LEU A 25 -8.62 10.99 -2.71
N GLN A 26 -9.93 11.26 -2.77
CA GLN A 26 -10.46 12.46 -3.42
C GLN A 26 -10.23 13.74 -2.60
N ARG A 27 -9.99 13.64 -1.27
CA ARG A 27 -9.83 14.79 -0.35
C ARG A 27 -8.42 15.05 0.14
N VAL A 28 -7.60 14.01 0.21
CA VAL A 28 -6.28 14.11 0.85
C VAL A 28 -5.36 15.10 0.13
N ASP A 29 -4.54 15.85 0.85
CA ASP A 29 -3.45 16.64 0.28
C ASP A 29 -2.13 16.15 0.86
N TRP A 30 -1.36 15.45 0.02
CA TRP A 30 -0.10 14.82 0.41
C TRP A 30 0.97 15.79 0.91
N ARG A 31 0.78 17.10 0.73
CA ARG A 31 1.69 18.13 1.25
C ARG A 31 1.48 18.44 2.74
N ARG A 32 0.35 18.03 3.32
CA ARG A 32 -0.07 18.41 4.69
C ARG A 32 -0.72 17.31 5.53
N ASP A 33 -1.37 16.36 4.88
CA ASP A 33 -2.26 15.40 5.58
C ASP A 33 -1.51 14.14 6.02
N LEU A 34 -0.17 14.12 5.96
CA LEU A 34 0.70 13.00 6.31
C LEU A 34 1.40 13.23 7.66
N HIS A 35 1.07 12.43 8.67
CA HIS A 35 1.63 12.59 10.01
C HIS A 35 2.40 11.33 10.43
N PHE A 36 3.72 11.40 10.33
CA PHE A 36 4.62 10.29 10.63
C PHE A 36 4.98 10.22 12.12
N SER A 37 5.02 9.00 12.65
CA SER A 37 5.68 8.62 13.90
C SER A 37 6.78 7.63 13.55
N THR A 38 8.03 8.10 13.45
CA THR A 38 9.11 7.38 12.72
C THR A 38 9.97 6.44 13.57
N ASN A 39 9.89 6.52 14.90
CA ASN A 39 10.68 5.70 15.83
C ASN A 39 9.76 5.19 16.93
N THR A 40 8.80 4.35 16.56
CA THR A 40 7.79 3.85 17.49
C THR A 40 8.04 2.39 17.86
N THR A 41 7.65 2.05 19.08
CA THR A 41 7.61 0.67 19.55
C THR A 41 6.36 0.00 19.00
N ILE A 42 6.55 -0.85 17.99
CA ILE A 42 5.46 -1.53 17.30
C ILE A 42 5.21 -2.92 17.88
N ASP A 43 4.02 -3.46 17.59
CA ASP A 43 3.62 -4.79 18.02
C ASP A 43 4.53 -5.88 17.42
N THR A 44 4.67 -7.01 18.14
CA THR A 44 5.51 -8.15 17.73
C THR A 44 5.05 -8.84 16.44
N LEU A 45 3.80 -8.65 16.01
CA LEU A 45 3.25 -9.20 14.78
C LEU A 45 3.47 -8.30 13.55
N ASP A 46 4.05 -7.11 13.74
CA ASP A 46 4.39 -6.20 12.65
C ASP A 46 5.79 -6.52 12.11
N TYR A 47 5.82 -7.28 11.00
CA TYR A 47 7.05 -7.78 10.39
C TYR A 47 7.68 -6.82 9.35
N SER A 48 7.11 -5.62 9.20
CA SER A 48 7.61 -4.61 8.25
C SER A 48 8.76 -3.77 8.82
N GLY A 49 8.93 -3.80 10.14
CA GLY A 49 9.92 -3.00 10.86
C GLY A 49 11.37 -3.45 10.64
N THR A 50 12.32 -2.59 11.03
CA THR A 50 13.76 -2.85 10.91
C THR A 50 14.32 -3.71 12.05
N GLY A 51 13.50 -4.08 13.03
CA GLY A 51 13.88 -4.90 14.17
C GLY A 51 12.70 -5.19 15.09
N LEU A 52 12.93 -6.03 16.10
CA LEU A 52 11.89 -6.38 17.07
C LEU A 52 11.36 -5.13 17.77
N ASN A 53 10.04 -4.93 17.70
CA ASN A 53 9.35 -3.76 18.25
C ASN A 53 9.90 -2.42 17.75
N GLN A 54 10.46 -2.35 16.55
CA GLN A 54 10.96 -1.12 15.95
C GLN A 54 10.32 -0.88 14.60
N GLY A 55 9.71 0.29 14.43
CA GLY A 55 9.30 0.76 13.12
C GLY A 55 8.61 2.10 13.20
N SER A 56 7.64 2.31 12.34
CA SER A 56 6.94 3.58 12.22
C SER A 56 5.45 3.42 11.99
N LYS A 57 4.72 4.51 12.18
CA LYS A 57 3.30 4.63 11.87
C LYS A 57 3.07 5.90 11.08
N LEU A 58 2.05 5.86 10.23
CA LEU A 58 1.59 7.00 9.46
C LEU A 58 0.09 7.19 9.68
N VAL A 59 -0.30 8.41 10.02
CA VAL A 59 -1.68 8.87 10.03
C VAL A 59 -1.93 9.73 8.80
N ILE A 60 -2.98 9.43 8.05
CA ILE A 60 -3.43 10.17 6.89
C ILE A 60 -4.78 10.81 7.23
N ALA A 61 -4.83 12.13 7.37
CA ALA A 61 -6.01 12.85 7.83
C ALA A 61 -6.64 13.68 6.70
N ALA A 62 -7.58 13.08 5.96
CA ALA A 62 -8.13 13.62 4.73
C ALA A 62 -9.47 14.37 4.94
N ALA A 63 -9.47 15.42 5.76
CA ALA A 63 -10.69 16.21 6.04
C ALA A 63 -10.94 17.34 5.03
N GLY A 64 -12.22 17.68 4.83
CA GLY A 64 -12.67 18.83 4.06
C GLY A 64 -13.22 18.50 2.67
N LYS A 65 -13.15 19.49 1.77
CA LYS A 65 -13.73 19.41 0.42
C LYS A 65 -12.94 18.45 -0.48
N ILE A 66 -13.64 17.87 -1.45
CA ILE A 66 -13.04 17.13 -2.57
C ILE A 66 -12.04 18.04 -3.30
N LYS A 67 -10.85 17.51 -3.59
CA LYS A 67 -9.74 18.21 -4.24
C LYS A 67 -9.45 17.68 -5.64
N ARG A 68 -9.88 16.46 -5.96
CA ARG A 68 -9.63 15.80 -7.25
C ARG A 68 -10.69 14.74 -7.57
N ASP A 69 -10.85 14.46 -8.85
CA ASP A 69 -11.52 13.26 -9.34
C ASP A 69 -10.53 12.08 -9.38
N LEU A 70 -11.05 10.86 -9.29
CA LEU A 70 -10.25 9.64 -9.30
C LEU A 70 -10.44 8.90 -10.62
N THR A 71 -9.35 8.68 -11.36
CA THR A 71 -9.39 7.90 -12.61
C THR A 71 -9.41 6.40 -12.33
N SER A 72 -10.12 5.65 -13.17
CA SER A 72 -10.16 4.18 -13.18
C SER A 72 -9.47 3.56 -14.39
N ALA A 73 -8.79 4.37 -15.21
CA ALA A 73 -8.15 3.93 -16.45
C ALA A 73 -6.72 4.49 -16.56
N LEU A 74 -5.85 3.67 -17.14
CA LEU A 74 -4.50 4.12 -17.50
C LEU A 74 -4.56 5.15 -18.65
N PRO A 75 -3.74 6.21 -18.60
CA PRO A 75 -3.55 7.11 -19.72
C PRO A 75 -3.10 6.37 -20.99
N THR A 76 -3.53 6.84 -22.17
CA THR A 76 -3.19 6.20 -23.46
C THR A 76 -1.68 6.15 -23.70
N SER A 77 -0.94 7.19 -23.30
CA SER A 77 0.51 7.25 -23.37
C SER A 77 1.11 7.03 -21.98
N PHE A 78 1.08 5.78 -21.53
CA PHE A 78 1.63 5.38 -20.24
C PHE A 78 2.93 4.60 -20.43
N SER A 79 4.00 5.06 -19.77
CA SER A 79 5.30 4.41 -19.78
C SER A 79 5.85 4.32 -18.36
N LEU A 80 6.68 3.31 -18.11
CA LEU A 80 7.37 3.13 -16.84
C LEU A 80 8.89 3.16 -17.06
N PRO A 81 9.67 3.58 -16.05
CA PRO A 81 11.12 3.44 -16.07
C PRO A 81 11.54 1.98 -16.22
N ALA A 82 12.76 1.75 -16.72
CA ALA A 82 13.31 0.41 -16.86
C ALA A 82 13.26 -0.39 -15.54
N GLY A 83 12.90 -1.67 -15.64
CA GLY A 83 12.73 -2.57 -14.49
C GLY A 83 11.36 -2.53 -13.82
N TYR A 84 10.54 -1.51 -14.10
CA TYR A 84 9.15 -1.42 -13.65
C TYR A 84 8.21 -1.82 -14.79
N MET A 85 7.19 -2.63 -14.47
CA MET A 85 6.28 -3.19 -15.47
C MET A 85 4.88 -3.40 -14.90
N GLU A 86 3.97 -3.89 -15.75
CA GLU A 86 2.64 -4.35 -15.34
C GLU A 86 1.89 -3.34 -14.45
N ALA A 87 1.72 -2.10 -14.90
CA ALA A 87 0.87 -1.16 -14.19
C ALA A 87 -0.60 -1.61 -14.26
N ARG A 88 -1.26 -1.71 -13.11
CA ARG A 88 -2.65 -2.16 -12.97
C ARG A 88 -3.42 -1.23 -12.06
N VAL A 89 -4.60 -0.80 -12.51
CA VAL A 89 -5.53 -0.05 -11.66
C VAL A 89 -6.15 -1.02 -10.66
N VAL A 90 -6.04 -0.71 -9.36
CA VAL A 90 -6.62 -1.52 -8.29
C VAL A 90 -8.06 -1.12 -8.02
N MET A 91 -8.25 0.18 -7.88
CA MET A 91 -9.52 0.88 -7.69
C MET A 91 -9.32 2.31 -8.19
N PRO A 92 -10.38 3.12 -8.40
CA PRO A 92 -10.21 4.49 -8.84
C PRO A 92 -9.20 5.26 -7.96
N GLY A 93 -8.18 5.82 -8.61
CA GLY A 93 -7.11 6.57 -7.95
C GLY A 93 -5.97 5.77 -7.32
N VAL A 94 -5.99 4.43 -7.41
CA VAL A 94 -4.91 3.56 -6.92
C VAL A 94 -4.29 2.78 -8.06
N LEU A 95 -2.98 2.89 -8.23
CA LEU A 95 -2.21 2.18 -9.23
C LEU A 95 -1.19 1.24 -8.58
N ALA A 96 -1.26 -0.06 -8.87
CA ALA A 96 -0.22 -1.02 -8.54
C ALA A 96 0.79 -1.12 -9.69
N ILE A 97 2.08 -1.13 -9.37
CA ILE A 97 3.16 -1.27 -10.36
C ILE A 97 4.08 -2.40 -9.88
N GLN A 98 4.39 -3.33 -10.78
CA GLN A 98 5.39 -4.35 -10.50
C GLN A 98 6.79 -3.74 -10.59
N GLY A 99 7.54 -3.77 -9.48
CA GLY A 99 8.92 -3.31 -9.42
C GLY A 99 9.93 -4.44 -9.54
N PRO A 100 11.23 -4.12 -9.71
CA PRO A 100 12.28 -5.12 -9.57
C PRO A 100 12.30 -5.67 -8.13
N PRO A 101 12.80 -6.89 -7.87
CA PRO A 101 12.94 -7.41 -6.51
C PRO A 101 13.71 -6.44 -5.61
N ALA A 102 13.21 -6.21 -4.39
CA ALA A 102 13.87 -5.32 -3.45
C ALA A 102 15.16 -5.96 -2.89
N ASP A 103 16.28 -5.25 -3.04
CA ASP A 103 17.58 -5.63 -2.49
C ASP A 103 17.97 -4.71 -1.32
N ALA A 104 19.24 -4.68 -0.90
CA ALA A 104 19.70 -3.81 0.19
C ALA A 104 19.57 -2.30 -0.12
N GLY A 105 19.48 -1.91 -1.39
CA GLY A 105 19.34 -0.53 -1.87
C GLY A 105 17.92 -0.15 -2.24
N TYR A 106 16.91 -0.95 -1.90
CA TYR A 106 15.52 -0.79 -2.34
C TYR A 106 14.94 0.62 -2.12
N VAL A 107 15.29 1.28 -1.01
CA VAL A 107 14.84 2.65 -0.69
C VAL A 107 15.31 3.64 -1.75
N GLN A 108 16.58 3.54 -2.16
CA GLN A 108 17.13 4.40 -3.20
C GLN A 108 16.50 4.08 -4.56
N GLN A 109 16.24 2.81 -4.87
CA GLN A 109 15.58 2.42 -6.13
C GLN A 109 14.21 3.09 -6.31
N VAL A 110 13.42 3.22 -5.25
CA VAL A 110 12.10 3.87 -5.31
C VAL A 110 12.22 5.39 -5.34
N ASN A 111 13.21 5.96 -4.66
CA ASN A 111 13.54 7.39 -4.82
C ASN A 111 13.91 7.71 -6.27
N ASP A 112 14.76 6.90 -6.89
CA ASP A 112 15.18 7.06 -8.29
C ASP A 112 14.00 6.89 -9.25
N PHE A 113 13.08 5.96 -8.97
CA PHE A 113 11.82 5.83 -9.69
C PHE A 113 10.98 7.12 -9.62
N CYS A 114 10.79 7.69 -8.42
CA CYS A 114 10.05 8.93 -8.24
C CYS A 114 10.71 10.10 -8.98
N LEU A 115 12.05 10.20 -8.93
CA LEU A 115 12.83 11.22 -9.61
C LEU A 115 12.77 11.08 -11.14
N THR A 116 12.84 9.85 -11.65
CA THR A 116 12.83 9.55 -13.09
C THR A 116 11.49 9.87 -13.73
N LEU A 117 10.39 9.57 -13.03
CA LEU A 117 9.06 9.94 -13.50
C LEU A 117 8.90 11.47 -13.52
N GLY A 118 9.23 12.14 -12.41
CA GLY A 118 9.06 13.58 -12.28
C GLY A 118 7.58 14.00 -12.14
N ASN A 119 7.36 15.30 -11.89
CA ASN A 119 6.05 15.82 -11.49
C ASN A 119 5.03 15.91 -12.64
N ASP A 120 5.47 15.92 -13.89
CA ASP A 120 4.59 16.07 -15.06
C ASP A 120 4.18 14.72 -15.67
N HIS A 121 4.64 13.60 -15.09
CA HIS A 121 4.35 12.28 -15.62
C HIS A 121 2.86 11.92 -15.46
N SER A 122 2.32 11.19 -16.45
CA SER A 122 0.91 10.80 -16.51
C SER A 122 0.44 9.90 -15.35
N VAL A 123 1.39 9.29 -14.63
CA VAL A 123 1.15 8.52 -13.41
C VAL A 123 0.56 9.37 -12.28
N ASN A 124 0.81 10.69 -12.28
CA ASN A 124 0.21 11.63 -11.32
C ASN A 124 -1.31 11.77 -11.44
N SER A 125 -1.93 11.15 -12.45
CA SER A 125 -3.39 10.97 -12.49
C SER A 125 -3.91 10.05 -11.38
N PHE A 126 -3.06 9.22 -10.78
CA PHE A 126 -3.38 8.39 -9.62
C PHE A 126 -2.78 8.99 -8.35
N PRO A 127 -3.57 9.43 -7.36
CA PRO A 127 -3.03 9.99 -6.12
C PRO A 127 -2.21 8.99 -5.30
N LEU A 128 -2.45 7.68 -5.43
CA LEU A 128 -1.72 6.64 -4.74
C LEU A 128 -1.14 5.62 -5.73
N ILE A 129 0.16 5.38 -5.60
CA ILE A 129 0.90 4.34 -6.31
C ILE A 129 1.43 3.33 -5.28
N VAL A 130 1.32 2.05 -5.57
CA VAL A 130 1.93 0.98 -4.76
C VAL A 130 2.88 0.17 -5.63
N ILE A 131 4.13 0.08 -5.21
CA ILE A 131 5.14 -0.76 -5.86
C ILE A 131 5.12 -2.12 -5.17
N VAL A 132 4.98 -3.19 -5.95
CA VAL A 132 4.82 -4.57 -5.46
C VAL A 132 5.66 -5.55 -6.27
N ASP A 133 5.81 -6.76 -5.73
CA ASP A 133 6.46 -7.87 -6.46
C ASP A 133 5.58 -8.37 -7.63
N GLU A 134 4.26 -8.35 -7.48
CA GLU A 134 3.27 -8.77 -8.49
C GLU A 134 2.03 -7.87 -8.39
N SER A 135 1.66 -7.18 -9.48
CA SER A 135 0.56 -6.20 -9.47
C SER A 135 -0.82 -6.80 -9.75
N GLN A 136 -0.88 -7.92 -10.48
CA GLN A 136 -2.13 -8.53 -10.93
C GLN A 136 -3.06 -9.00 -9.79
N PRO A 137 -2.58 -9.62 -8.69
CA PRO A 137 -3.46 -10.04 -7.59
C PRO A 137 -4.18 -8.86 -6.94
N LEU A 138 -3.48 -7.73 -6.74
CA LEU A 138 -4.04 -6.51 -6.14
C LEU A 138 -5.17 -5.95 -7.00
N ALA A 139 -5.02 -5.99 -8.32
CA ALA A 139 -6.04 -5.49 -9.25
C ALA A 139 -7.34 -6.32 -9.27
N ASN A 140 -7.27 -7.58 -8.82
CA ASN A 140 -8.40 -8.50 -8.85
C ASN A 140 -9.09 -8.64 -7.49
N ASN A 141 -8.45 -8.21 -6.41
CA ASN A 141 -8.95 -8.41 -5.05
C ASN A 141 -8.52 -7.28 -4.12
N LEU A 142 -9.48 -6.50 -3.64
CA LEU A 142 -9.23 -5.42 -2.68
C LEU A 142 -8.55 -5.93 -1.40
N ASN A 143 -8.87 -7.14 -0.94
CA ASN A 143 -8.22 -7.71 0.25
C ASN A 143 -6.72 -7.97 0.02
N GLU A 144 -6.31 -8.37 -1.19
CA GLU A 144 -4.89 -8.50 -1.54
C GLU A 144 -4.21 -7.14 -1.55
N PHE A 145 -4.87 -6.11 -2.10
CA PHE A 145 -4.37 -4.73 -2.01
C PHE A 145 -4.15 -4.29 -0.55
N LEU A 146 -5.16 -4.46 0.31
CA LEU A 146 -5.07 -4.08 1.72
C LEU A 146 -3.96 -4.85 2.43
N TRP A 147 -3.92 -6.17 2.24
CA TRP A 147 -2.96 -7.04 2.89
C TRP A 147 -1.54 -6.71 2.45
N VAL A 148 -1.25 -6.76 1.15
CA VAL A 148 0.11 -6.54 0.61
C VAL A 148 0.60 -5.14 0.94
N THR A 149 -0.22 -4.11 0.70
CA THR A 149 0.20 -2.70 0.88
C THR A 149 0.53 -2.38 2.33
N PHE A 150 -0.31 -2.81 3.28
CA PHE A 150 -0.22 -2.35 4.66
C PHE A 150 0.48 -3.32 5.62
N THR A 151 0.75 -4.57 5.20
CA THR A 151 1.55 -5.52 6.01
C THR A 151 3.01 -5.62 5.61
N ARG A 152 3.40 -5.05 4.45
CA ARG A 152 4.79 -5.06 3.95
C ARG A 152 5.46 -3.67 3.93
N SER A 153 4.81 -2.66 4.51
CA SER A 153 5.30 -1.28 4.48
C SER A 153 5.48 -0.72 5.89
N ASN A 154 6.71 -0.29 6.17
CA ASN A 154 7.09 0.52 7.32
C ASN A 154 7.17 1.99 6.87
N PRO A 155 6.16 2.82 7.18
CA PRO A 155 5.96 4.09 6.49
C PRO A 155 7.15 5.05 6.42
N ALA A 156 7.97 5.16 7.47
CA ALA A 156 9.13 6.04 7.51
C ALA A 156 10.22 5.68 6.49
N VAL A 157 10.23 4.43 6.00
CA VAL A 157 11.22 3.92 5.05
C VAL A 157 10.59 3.66 3.69
N ASP A 158 9.34 3.19 3.66
CA ASP A 158 8.67 2.70 2.46
C ASP A 158 7.69 3.69 1.82
N VAL A 159 7.45 4.85 2.43
CA VAL A 159 6.61 5.92 1.82
C VAL A 159 7.50 6.95 1.15
N HIS A 160 7.27 7.09 -0.15
CA HIS A 160 7.94 8.02 -1.06
C HIS A 160 6.88 8.89 -1.74
N GLY A 161 7.31 9.82 -2.59
CA GLY A 161 6.36 10.61 -3.37
C GLY A 161 7.02 11.37 -4.50
N LEU A 162 6.25 11.62 -5.55
CA LEU A 162 6.68 12.45 -6.67
C LEU A 162 6.71 13.92 -6.21
N GLY A 163 7.86 14.56 -6.37
CA GLY A 163 8.09 15.91 -5.82
C GLY A 163 8.07 15.93 -4.29
N ALA A 164 8.57 14.86 -3.66
CA ALA A 164 8.73 14.80 -2.20
C ALA A 164 9.61 15.97 -1.70
N SER A 165 9.21 16.54 -0.58
CA SER A 165 9.95 17.62 0.08
C SER A 165 9.65 17.65 1.58
N ILE A 166 10.53 18.33 2.32
CA ILE A 166 10.31 18.61 3.74
C ILE A 166 10.14 20.12 3.89
N ASN A 167 8.99 20.53 4.40
CA ASN A 167 8.72 21.91 4.79
C ASN A 167 8.74 22.01 6.32
N ASN A 168 9.78 22.64 6.88
CA ASN A 168 10.08 22.63 8.31
C ASN A 168 10.24 21.21 8.86
N LYS A 169 9.26 20.74 9.65
CA LYS A 169 9.23 19.39 10.24
C LYS A 169 8.18 18.49 9.61
N HIS A 170 7.64 18.89 8.46
CA HIS A 170 6.57 18.16 7.78
C HIS A 170 7.05 17.64 6.44
N TRP A 171 6.99 16.32 6.26
CA TRP A 171 7.27 15.66 5.00
C TRP A 171 5.99 15.55 4.18
N GLY A 172 6.08 15.75 2.88
CA GLY A 172 4.97 15.53 1.95
C GLY A 172 5.44 15.48 0.51
N CYS A 173 4.51 15.31 -0.42
CA CYS A 173 4.78 15.32 -1.86
C CYS A 173 3.73 16.13 -2.64
N THR A 174 4.12 16.65 -3.80
CA THR A 174 3.21 17.43 -4.67
C THR A 174 2.47 16.57 -5.69
N GLY A 175 3.07 15.44 -6.09
CA GLY A 175 2.47 14.44 -6.96
C GLY A 175 1.92 13.24 -6.18
N SER A 176 1.87 12.08 -6.83
CA SER A 176 1.42 10.83 -6.22
C SER A 176 2.24 10.46 -4.99
N LEU A 177 1.54 9.95 -3.97
CA LEU A 177 2.16 9.21 -2.89
C LEU A 177 2.54 7.82 -3.42
N VAL A 178 3.74 7.36 -3.10
CA VAL A 178 4.26 6.05 -3.54
C VAL A 178 4.54 5.21 -2.30
N ILE A 179 3.97 4.01 -2.22
CA ILE A 179 4.23 3.05 -1.14
C ILE A 179 4.99 1.86 -1.72
N ASP A 180 6.17 1.57 -1.19
CA ASP A 180 6.93 0.37 -1.55
C ASP A 180 6.52 -0.83 -0.68
N ALA A 181 5.62 -1.66 -1.22
CA ALA A 181 5.13 -2.87 -0.58
C ALA A 181 5.78 -4.16 -1.12
N ARG A 182 6.92 -4.05 -1.84
CA ARG A 182 7.74 -5.21 -2.20
C ARG A 182 8.27 -5.92 -0.96
N ARG A 183 8.46 -7.23 -1.05
CA ARG A 183 9.11 -8.02 0.02
C ARG A 183 10.56 -7.57 0.21
N LYS A 184 10.94 -7.19 1.43
CA LYS A 184 12.31 -6.77 1.74
C LYS A 184 13.18 -7.96 2.16
N PRO A 185 14.52 -7.88 2.00
CA PRO A 185 15.43 -8.98 2.37
C PRO A 185 15.34 -9.44 3.83
N HIS A 186 14.90 -8.56 4.74
CA HIS A 186 14.76 -8.85 6.17
C HIS A 186 13.36 -9.34 6.56
N HIS A 187 12.39 -9.33 5.63
CA HIS A 187 11.07 -9.89 5.90
C HIS A 187 11.18 -11.40 6.10
N ALA A 188 10.35 -11.94 7.00
CA ALA A 188 10.24 -13.38 7.16
C ALA A 188 9.87 -14.04 5.82
N PRO A 189 10.39 -15.25 5.55
CA PRO A 189 9.90 -16.06 4.44
C PRO A 189 8.38 -16.25 4.55
N LEU A 190 7.72 -16.48 3.41
CA LEU A 190 6.31 -16.83 3.41
C LEU A 190 6.10 -18.10 4.25
N LEU A 191 5.05 -18.10 5.06
CA LEU A 191 4.63 -19.30 5.75
C LEU A 191 3.97 -20.23 4.72
N GLU A 192 4.69 -21.25 4.28
CA GLU A 192 4.15 -22.26 3.37
C GLU A 192 3.54 -23.40 4.17
N VAL A 193 2.28 -23.73 3.89
CA VAL A 193 1.64 -24.90 4.49
C VAL A 193 2.25 -26.16 3.87
N ALA A 194 2.78 -27.05 4.70
CA ALA A 194 3.28 -28.33 4.22
C ALA A 194 2.12 -29.13 3.59
N ALA A 195 2.25 -29.46 2.30
CA ALA A 195 1.20 -30.14 1.53
C ALA A 195 0.78 -31.47 2.16
N GLU A 196 1.71 -32.20 2.76
CA GLU A 196 1.43 -33.44 3.48
C GLU A 196 0.55 -33.19 4.70
N THR A 197 0.88 -32.18 5.52
CA THR A 197 0.08 -31.80 6.70
C THR A 197 -1.31 -31.30 6.29
N SER A 198 -1.42 -30.50 5.23
CA SER A 198 -2.72 -30.07 4.70
C SER A 198 -3.56 -31.28 4.32
N SER A 199 -2.98 -32.22 3.56
CA SER A 199 -3.68 -33.43 3.13
C SER A 199 -4.13 -34.31 4.30
N GLN A 200 -3.32 -34.39 5.37
CA GLN A 200 -3.70 -35.11 6.59
C GLN A 200 -4.89 -34.45 7.29
N VAL A 201 -4.92 -33.12 7.39
CA VAL A 201 -6.05 -32.37 7.95
C VAL A 201 -7.29 -32.55 7.09
N ASP A 202 -7.17 -32.43 5.77
CA ASP A 202 -8.29 -32.62 4.82
C ASP A 202 -8.89 -34.03 4.93
N ASN A 203 -8.06 -35.06 5.13
CA ASN A 203 -8.50 -36.42 5.37
C ASN A 203 -9.24 -36.57 6.72
N ILE A 204 -8.82 -35.85 7.77
CA ILE A 204 -9.51 -35.84 9.06
C ILE A 204 -10.83 -35.05 8.97
N ALA A 205 -10.85 -33.94 8.23
CA ALA A 205 -12.04 -33.14 8.00
C ALA A 205 -13.10 -33.92 7.19
N SER A 206 -12.67 -34.76 6.24
CA SER A 206 -13.58 -35.56 5.39
C SER A 206 -14.02 -36.90 5.99
N SER A 207 -13.41 -37.37 7.07
CA SER A 207 -13.67 -38.71 7.65
C SER A 207 -14.84 -38.79 8.64
N GLY A 208 -15.52 -37.68 8.92
CA GLY A 208 -16.75 -37.68 9.73
C GLY A 208 -16.54 -37.92 11.23
N HIS A 209 -15.32 -37.71 11.73
CA HIS A 209 -15.03 -37.69 13.16
C HIS A 209 -15.75 -36.54 13.87
N ALA A 210 -15.87 -36.62 15.20
CA ALA A 210 -16.51 -35.57 15.99
C ALA A 210 -15.85 -34.18 15.82
N ILE A 211 -14.56 -34.15 15.45
CA ILE A 211 -13.82 -32.93 15.16
C ILE A 211 -14.03 -32.40 13.73
N SER A 212 -14.45 -33.25 12.79
CA SER A 212 -14.63 -32.92 11.37
C SER A 212 -15.66 -31.82 11.10
N LYS A 213 -16.58 -31.55 12.03
CA LYS A 213 -17.52 -30.41 11.94
C LYS A 213 -16.90 -29.05 12.27
N TYR A 214 -15.66 -29.03 12.75
CA TYR A 214 -14.93 -27.84 13.18
C TYR A 214 -13.63 -27.61 12.40
N LEU A 215 -13.29 -28.53 11.49
CA LEU A 215 -12.18 -28.45 10.55
C LEU A 215 -12.75 -28.16 9.17
#